data_AF-A0A6A6PMN2-F1
#
_entry.id   AF-A0A6A6PMN2-F1
#
_cell.length_a   1.000
_cell.length_b   1.000
_cell.length_c   1.000
_cell.angle_alpha   90.00
_cell.angle_beta   90.00
_cell.angle_gamma   90.00
#
_symmetry.space_group_name_H-M   'P 1'
#
loop_
_entity.id
_entity.type
_entity.pdbx_description
1 polymer ?
#
loop_
_entity_poly.entity_id
_entity_poly.type
_entity_poly.pdbx_seq_one_letter_code
_entity_poly.pdbx_strand_id
1 'polypeptide(L)'
;MDPGQLPLHRQIPLVREVLSTNPTLLAVLTRAATLNLPHWYLAGGALSQTIWNHVSRLPPQTGIRDYDLVYYDDSNLSYEAEDSAIQAGKRLFADIDVEVEIRNQARVHLWYGKKYGLQCPPHVSVEAGIDTWISMSAMIGVRLDPSREEWILYAPRGLSDFFNMVVRPNPVLGTREAYEKKKSGRWRKMMEGTKARDDLMNNPQVHLDQTRANTSLI
;
A
#
# COMPACT_ATOMS: atom_id res chain seq x y z
N MET A 1 -12.86 13.38 18.76
CA MET A 1 -12.96 13.87 17.37
C MET A 1 -12.59 12.71 16.47
N ASP A 2 -13.35 12.43 15.41
CA ASP A 2 -13.07 11.31 14.50
C ASP A 2 -11.90 11.67 13.56
N PRO A 3 -10.75 10.98 13.63
CA PRO A 3 -9.61 11.23 12.74
C PRO A 3 -9.95 11.13 11.25
N GLY A 4 -10.90 10.26 10.89
CA GLY A 4 -11.33 10.05 9.51
C GLY A 4 -12.12 11.24 8.93
N GLN A 5 -12.61 12.15 9.77
CA GLN A 5 -13.39 13.33 9.39
C GLN A 5 -12.63 14.65 9.60
N LEU A 6 -11.36 14.58 10.00
CA LEU A 6 -10.51 15.76 10.10
C LEU A 6 -10.25 16.37 8.71
N PRO A 7 -10.11 17.70 8.60
CA PRO A 7 -9.59 18.33 7.39
C PRO A 7 -8.24 17.72 6.99
N LEU A 8 -7.97 17.57 5.69
CA LEU A 8 -6.80 16.86 5.19
C LEU A 8 -5.46 17.37 5.76
N HIS A 9 -5.30 18.69 5.92
CA HIS A 9 -4.09 19.29 6.50
C HIS A 9 -3.84 18.89 7.98
N ARG A 10 -4.87 18.40 8.68
CA ARG A 10 -4.76 17.81 10.04
C ARG A 10 -4.55 16.30 10.00
N GLN A 11 -5.05 15.61 8.97
CA GLN A 11 -4.84 14.16 8.82
C GLN A 11 -3.39 13.83 8.48
N ILE A 12 -2.73 14.63 7.64
CA ILE A 12 -1.33 14.40 7.24
C ILE A 12 -0.36 14.34 8.45
N PRO A 13 -0.30 15.36 9.34
CA PRO A 13 0.58 15.28 10.50
C PRO A 13 0.18 14.16 11.47
N LEU A 14 -1.11 13.85 11.59
CA LEU A 14 -1.58 12.74 12.41
C LEU A 14 -1.10 11.38 11.86
N VAL A 15 -1.11 11.17 10.54
CA VAL A 15 -0.54 9.95 9.94
C VAL A 15 0.93 9.83 10.30
N ARG A 16 1.72 10.92 10.19
CA ARG A 16 3.13 10.90 10.58
C ARG A 16 3.29 10.54 12.07
N GLU A 17 2.52 11.16 12.95
CA GLU A 17 2.54 10.88 14.39
C GLU A 17 2.26 9.39 14.66
N VAL A 18 1.18 8.87 14.09
CA VAL A 18 0.75 7.47 14.25
C VAL A 18 1.80 6.50 13.70
N LEU A 19 2.30 6.72 12.49
CA LEU A 19 3.32 5.85 11.90
C LEU A 19 4.64 5.90 12.68
N SER A 20 4.96 7.05 13.30
CA SER A 20 6.15 7.21 14.14
C SER A 20 6.09 6.41 15.45
N THR A 21 4.90 5.92 15.85
CA THR A 21 4.79 5.00 17.00
C THR A 21 5.33 3.60 16.69
N ASN A 22 5.50 3.24 15.43
CA ASN A 22 6.06 1.96 15.01
C ASN A 22 7.60 2.09 14.81
N PRO A 23 8.43 1.64 15.76
CA PRO A 23 9.88 1.80 15.66
C PRO A 23 10.49 1.02 14.50
N THR A 24 9.93 -0.14 14.15
CA THR A 24 10.41 -0.95 13.02
C THR A 24 10.13 -0.26 11.70
N LEU A 25 8.93 0.30 11.52
CA LEU A 25 8.60 1.12 10.35
C LEU A 25 9.56 2.30 10.21
N LEU A 26 9.84 3.03 11.29
CA LEU A 26 10.78 4.15 11.28
C LEU A 26 12.21 3.71 10.91
N ALA A 27 12.66 2.57 11.44
CA ALA A 27 13.96 2.00 11.12
C ALA A 27 14.04 1.63 9.62
N VAL A 28 13.01 0.95 9.10
CA VAL A 28 12.93 0.61 7.66
C VAL A 28 12.94 1.88 6.81
N LEU A 29 12.09 2.86 7.13
CA LEU A 29 11.96 4.10 6.37
C LEU A 29 13.28 4.89 6.33
N THR A 30 13.95 5.01 7.49
CA THR A 30 15.21 5.76 7.61
C THR A 30 16.35 5.08 6.86
N ARG A 31 16.48 3.77 7.00
CA ARG A 31 17.51 2.99 6.31
C ARG A 31 17.23 2.88 4.81
N ALA A 32 15.97 2.72 4.39
CA ALA A 32 15.60 2.69 2.98
C ALA A 32 16.10 3.92 2.20
N ALA A 33 16.12 5.09 2.83
CA ALA A 33 16.67 6.30 2.23
C ALA A 33 18.16 6.18 1.83
N THR A 34 18.93 5.31 2.51
CA THR A 34 20.36 5.09 2.19
C THR A 34 20.58 4.14 1.03
N LEU A 35 19.54 3.45 0.55
CA LEU A 35 19.64 2.58 -0.64
C LEU A 35 19.70 3.38 -1.95
N ASN A 36 19.38 4.68 -1.91
CA ASN A 36 19.33 5.57 -3.08
C ASN A 36 18.49 5.01 -4.25
N LEU A 37 17.42 4.26 -3.91
CA LEU A 37 16.49 3.78 -4.92
C LEU A 37 15.79 4.98 -5.58
N PRO A 38 15.61 5.01 -6.91
CA PRO A 38 14.86 6.08 -7.56
C PRO A 38 13.37 5.95 -7.26
N HIS A 39 12.71 7.08 -6.98
CA HIS A 39 11.26 7.17 -6.81
C HIS A 39 10.68 6.04 -5.93
N TRP A 40 11.12 5.95 -4.68
CA TRP A 40 10.74 4.85 -3.78
C TRP A 40 9.68 5.26 -2.76
N TYR A 41 8.89 4.30 -2.27
CA TYR A 41 8.04 4.43 -1.09
C TYR A 41 8.15 3.18 -0.22
N LEU A 42 8.17 3.38 1.09
CA LEU A 42 7.67 2.36 2.00
C LEU A 42 6.14 2.43 1.92
N ALA A 43 5.48 1.35 1.56
CA ALA A 43 4.08 1.37 1.20
C ALA A 43 3.29 0.20 1.80
N GLY A 44 1.99 0.19 1.57
CA GLY A 44 1.21 -1.03 1.68
C GLY A 44 0.67 -1.32 3.06
N GLY A 45 0.55 -2.62 3.32
CA GLY A 45 -0.21 -3.14 4.45
C GLY A 45 0.38 -2.75 5.81
N ALA A 46 1.69 -2.58 5.91
CA ALA A 46 2.34 -2.18 7.16
C ALA A 46 1.88 -0.80 7.63
N LEU A 47 1.70 0.14 6.70
CA LEU A 47 1.24 1.50 7.03
C LEU A 47 -0.20 1.49 7.52
N SER A 48 -1.10 0.86 6.76
CA SER A 48 -2.51 0.77 7.14
C SER A 48 -2.72 -0.02 8.43
N GLN A 49 -2.00 -1.14 8.59
CA GLN A 49 -2.03 -1.92 9.83
C GLN A 49 -1.55 -1.11 11.02
N THR A 50 -0.50 -0.29 10.89
CA THR A 50 -0.04 0.60 11.97
C THR A 50 -1.12 1.61 12.35
N ILE A 51 -1.80 2.20 11.37
CA ILE A 51 -2.92 3.12 11.61
C ILE A 51 -4.08 2.39 12.31
N TRP A 52 -4.44 1.20 11.86
CA TRP A 52 -5.51 0.40 12.46
C TRP A 52 -5.18 -0.06 13.87
N ASN A 53 -3.92 -0.40 14.15
CA ASN A 53 -3.45 -0.73 15.49
C ASN A 53 -3.61 0.48 16.42
N HIS A 54 -3.26 1.69 15.95
CA HIS A 54 -3.48 2.92 16.71
C HIS A 54 -4.97 3.16 17.00
N VAL A 55 -5.83 3.08 15.98
CA VAL A 55 -7.30 3.24 16.14
C VAL A 55 -7.87 2.19 17.10
N SER A 56 -7.35 0.97 17.05
CA SER A 56 -7.78 -0.17 17.89
C SER A 56 -7.08 -0.23 19.25
N ARG A 57 -6.18 0.72 19.56
CA ARG A 57 -5.36 0.75 20.79
C ARG A 57 -4.52 -0.51 21.01
N LEU A 58 -4.04 -1.11 19.93
CA LEU A 58 -3.12 -2.25 19.93
C LEU A 58 -1.67 -1.76 19.81
N PRO A 59 -0.68 -2.58 20.20
CA PRO A 59 0.71 -2.30 19.91
C PRO A 59 0.93 -2.02 18.41
N PRO A 60 1.77 -1.04 18.05
CA PRO A 60 1.86 -0.53 16.68
C PRO A 60 2.32 -1.57 15.65
N GLN A 61 3.07 -2.59 16.10
CA GLN A 61 3.61 -3.66 15.25
C GLN A 61 2.68 -4.88 15.12
N THR A 62 1.55 -4.90 15.82
CA THR A 62 0.65 -6.06 15.86
C THR A 62 0.18 -6.45 14.44
N GLY A 63 0.41 -7.71 14.07
CA GLY A 63 -0.09 -8.29 12.82
C GLY A 63 0.64 -7.83 11.55
N ILE A 64 1.72 -7.06 11.64
CA ILE A 64 2.56 -6.73 10.48
C ILE A 64 3.42 -7.95 10.16
N ARG A 65 3.43 -8.39 8.89
CA ARG A 65 4.21 -9.57 8.46
C ARG A 65 5.38 -9.20 7.56
N ASP A 66 5.29 -8.05 6.95
CA ASP A 66 6.12 -7.60 5.86
C ASP A 66 6.05 -6.07 5.77
N TYR A 67 7.13 -5.46 5.29
CA TYR A 67 7.23 -4.05 4.94
C TYR A 67 7.53 -3.94 3.44
N ASP A 68 6.57 -3.43 2.65
CA ASP A 68 6.73 -3.28 1.21
C ASP A 68 7.57 -2.03 0.86
N LEU A 69 8.80 -2.22 0.38
CA LEU A 69 9.65 -1.16 -0.15
C LEU A 69 9.62 -1.18 -1.69
N VAL A 70 8.81 -0.31 -2.26
CA VAL A 70 8.61 -0.24 -3.72
C VAL A 70 9.38 0.91 -4.31
N TYR A 71 9.91 0.74 -5.52
CA TYR A 71 10.62 1.79 -6.24
C TYR A 71 10.36 1.71 -7.74
N TYR A 72 10.79 2.72 -8.51
CA TYR A 72 10.61 2.73 -9.96
C TYR A 72 11.92 3.06 -10.66
N ASP A 73 12.43 2.09 -11.43
CA ASP A 73 13.58 2.25 -12.30
C ASP A 73 13.33 1.50 -13.61
N ASP A 74 13.10 2.24 -14.70
CA ASP A 74 12.89 1.71 -16.04
C ASP A 74 14.17 1.67 -16.89
N SER A 75 15.29 2.18 -16.37
CA SER A 75 16.58 2.18 -17.08
C SER A 75 17.16 0.78 -17.26
N ASN A 76 16.84 -0.14 -16.34
CA ASN A 76 17.26 -1.53 -16.39
C ASN A 76 16.19 -2.49 -15.87
N LEU A 77 15.40 -3.04 -16.80
CA LEU A 77 14.39 -4.06 -16.54
C LEU A 77 14.98 -5.48 -16.59
N SER A 78 16.14 -5.73 -15.98
CA SER A 78 16.64 -7.09 -15.75
C SER A 78 16.25 -7.58 -14.34
N TYR A 79 16.17 -8.90 -14.13
CA TYR A 79 15.94 -9.40 -12.76
C TYR A 79 17.18 -9.16 -11.90
N GLU A 80 18.35 -9.21 -12.51
CA GLU A 80 19.66 -9.00 -11.88
C GLU A 80 19.79 -7.60 -11.28
N ALA A 81 19.21 -6.58 -11.92
CA ALA A 81 19.14 -5.22 -11.37
C ALA A 81 18.23 -5.14 -10.13
N GLU A 82 17.06 -5.78 -10.18
CA GLU A 82 16.16 -5.85 -9.02
C GLU A 82 16.76 -6.70 -7.89
N ASP A 83 17.38 -7.83 -8.20
CA ASP A 83 18.05 -8.70 -7.23
C ASP A 83 19.20 -7.95 -6.55
N SER A 84 19.96 -7.14 -7.26
CA SER A 84 21.00 -6.30 -6.64
C SER A 84 20.44 -5.38 -5.54
N ALA A 85 19.29 -4.75 -5.77
CA ALA A 85 18.58 -3.96 -4.77
C ALA A 85 18.05 -4.83 -3.62
N ILE A 86 17.47 -6.01 -3.92
CA ILE A 86 17.01 -6.97 -2.91
C ILE A 86 18.16 -7.42 -2.00
N GLN A 87 19.32 -7.78 -2.56
CA GLN A 87 20.47 -8.21 -1.78
C GLN A 87 21.07 -7.07 -0.94
N ALA A 88 21.05 -5.83 -1.45
CA ALA A 88 21.43 -4.66 -0.66
C ALA A 88 20.48 -4.45 0.53
N GLY A 89 19.16 -4.56 0.31
CA GLY A 89 18.15 -4.52 1.35
C GLY A 89 18.33 -5.62 2.40
N LYS A 90 18.55 -6.87 1.99
CA LYS A 90 18.79 -8.00 2.90
C LYS A 90 19.95 -7.73 3.86
N ARG A 91 21.03 -7.12 3.38
CA ARG A 91 22.15 -6.72 4.24
C ARG A 91 21.78 -5.57 5.18
N LEU A 92 21.06 -4.58 4.65
CA LEU A 92 20.70 -3.37 5.39
C LEU A 92 19.65 -3.59 6.50
N PHE A 93 18.77 -4.57 6.30
CA PHE A 93 17.67 -4.91 7.21
C PHE A 93 17.89 -6.24 7.93
N ALA A 94 19.13 -6.74 7.99
CA ALA A 94 19.44 -8.08 8.53
C ALA A 94 19.07 -8.27 10.01
N ASP A 95 19.00 -7.19 10.77
CA ASP A 95 18.62 -7.13 12.19
C ASP A 95 17.12 -6.80 12.41
N ILE A 96 16.33 -6.70 11.33
CA ILE A 96 14.88 -6.51 11.42
C ILE A 96 14.20 -7.88 11.31
N ASP A 97 13.47 -8.27 12.35
CA ASP A 97 12.80 -9.59 12.44
C ASP A 97 11.66 -9.79 11.43
N VAL A 98 11.23 -8.72 10.77
CA VAL A 98 10.12 -8.72 9.80
C VAL A 98 10.66 -8.47 8.41
N GLU A 99 10.19 -9.24 7.43
CA GLU A 99 10.66 -9.17 6.06
C GLU A 99 10.44 -7.78 5.44
N VAL A 100 11.45 -7.26 4.74
CA VAL A 100 11.33 -6.06 3.91
C VAL A 100 11.34 -6.50 2.44
N GLU A 101 10.19 -6.43 1.79
CA GLU A 101 10.04 -6.83 0.39
C GLU A 101 10.41 -5.67 -0.53
N ILE A 102 11.54 -5.79 -1.23
CA ILE A 102 11.96 -4.80 -2.23
C ILE A 102 11.41 -5.16 -3.60
N ARG A 103 10.75 -4.22 -4.27
CA ARG A 103 10.16 -4.44 -5.60
C ARG A 103 10.31 -3.25 -6.54
N ASN A 104 10.82 -3.49 -7.75
CA ASN A 104 10.80 -2.52 -8.84
C ASN A 104 9.45 -2.55 -9.57
N GLN A 105 8.66 -1.50 -9.40
CA GLN A 105 7.35 -1.36 -10.04
C GLN A 105 7.43 -1.29 -11.55
N ALA A 106 8.55 -0.84 -12.13
CA ALA A 106 8.75 -0.83 -13.57
C ALA A 106 8.76 -2.24 -14.18
N ARG A 107 9.13 -3.27 -13.40
CA ARG A 107 9.25 -4.67 -13.86
C ARG A 107 7.99 -5.51 -13.70
N VAL A 108 7.00 -5.05 -12.93
CA VAL A 108 5.86 -5.86 -12.50
C VAL A 108 5.13 -6.50 -13.68
N HIS A 109 4.91 -5.74 -14.75
CA HIS A 109 4.24 -6.20 -15.97
C HIS A 109 4.89 -7.43 -16.64
N LEU A 110 6.19 -7.67 -16.42
CA LEU A 110 6.94 -8.77 -17.04
C LEU A 110 6.64 -10.14 -16.42
N TRP A 111 6.22 -10.17 -15.15
CA TRP A 111 6.01 -11.39 -14.39
C TRP A 111 4.60 -11.53 -13.81
N TYR A 112 3.88 -10.42 -13.59
CA TYR A 112 2.58 -10.43 -12.92
C TYR A 112 1.55 -11.29 -13.66
N GLY A 113 1.45 -11.15 -14.99
CA GLY A 113 0.52 -11.94 -15.79
C GLY A 113 0.84 -13.44 -15.79
N LYS A 114 2.11 -13.80 -15.77
CA LYS A 114 2.54 -15.22 -15.64
C LYS A 114 2.18 -15.80 -14.27
N LYS A 115 2.29 -14.98 -13.22
CA LYS A 115 2.06 -15.42 -11.83
C LYS A 115 0.57 -15.49 -11.47
N TYR A 116 -0.23 -14.54 -11.96
CA TYR A 116 -1.62 -14.35 -11.52
C TYR A 116 -2.67 -14.50 -12.63
N GLY A 117 -2.26 -14.69 -13.88
CA GLY A 117 -3.19 -14.85 -15.01
C GLY A 117 -3.93 -13.58 -15.42
N LEU A 118 -3.49 -12.41 -14.92
CA LEU A 118 -4.10 -11.10 -15.21
C LEU A 118 -3.11 -10.20 -15.93
N GLN A 119 -3.57 -9.53 -17.00
CA GLN A 119 -2.73 -8.57 -17.70
C GLN A 119 -2.44 -7.37 -16.79
N CYS A 120 -1.16 -7.06 -16.62
CA CYS A 120 -0.66 -5.88 -15.92
C CYS A 120 0.08 -5.04 -16.96
N PRO A 121 -0.43 -3.85 -17.33
CA PRO A 121 0.30 -2.96 -18.23
C PRO A 121 1.56 -2.41 -17.54
N PRO A 122 2.59 -2.02 -18.29
CA PRO A 122 3.76 -1.35 -17.73
C PRO A 122 3.35 -0.12 -16.93
N HIS A 123 3.85 -0.01 -15.70
CA HIS A 123 3.66 1.19 -14.89
C HIS A 123 4.56 2.32 -15.41
N VAL A 124 4.09 3.57 -15.28
CA VAL A 124 4.83 4.78 -15.68
C VAL A 124 5.51 5.48 -14.50
N SER A 125 5.20 5.05 -13.27
CA SER A 125 5.82 5.54 -12.03
C SER A 125 5.61 4.55 -10.88
N VAL A 126 6.22 4.82 -9.73
CA VAL A 126 5.97 4.06 -8.50
C VAL A 126 4.54 4.27 -8.00
N GLU A 127 4.00 5.50 -8.11
CA GLU A 127 2.63 5.85 -7.75
C GLU A 127 1.64 5.06 -8.61
N ALA A 128 1.89 4.97 -9.92
CA ALA A 128 1.08 4.15 -10.81
C ALA A 128 1.10 2.66 -10.41
N GLY A 129 2.24 2.16 -9.91
CA GLY A 129 2.34 0.82 -9.34
C GLY A 129 1.50 0.65 -8.07
N ILE A 130 1.57 1.60 -7.13
CA ILE A 130 0.74 1.59 -5.90
C ILE A 130 -0.76 1.66 -6.26
N ASP A 131 -1.11 2.45 -7.28
CA ASP A 131 -2.47 2.58 -7.79
C ASP A 131 -3.04 1.26 -8.32
N THR A 132 -2.20 0.26 -8.62
CA THR A 132 -2.64 -1.05 -9.10
C THR A 132 -3.00 -2.05 -8.00
N TRP A 133 -2.73 -1.73 -6.74
CA TRP A 133 -2.94 -2.68 -5.66
C TRP A 133 -4.42 -3.02 -5.46
N ILE A 134 -4.69 -4.31 -5.23
CA ILE A 134 -6.06 -4.90 -5.23
C ILE A 134 -6.97 -4.31 -4.13
N SER A 135 -6.39 -3.70 -3.10
CA SER A 135 -7.16 -3.12 -1.99
C SER A 135 -6.74 -1.69 -1.72
N MET A 136 -7.73 -0.80 -1.55
CA MET A 136 -7.49 0.59 -1.18
C MET A 136 -6.75 0.74 0.14
N SER A 137 -6.90 -0.21 1.06
CA SER A 137 -6.16 -0.20 2.33
C SER A 137 -4.66 -0.47 2.17
N ALA A 138 -4.21 -0.87 0.98
CA ALA A 138 -2.79 -0.92 0.66
C ALA A 138 -2.33 0.34 -0.07
N MET A 139 -3.20 1.13 -0.70
CA MET A 139 -2.85 2.28 -1.55
C MET A 139 -2.41 3.50 -0.72
N ILE A 140 -1.31 3.35 0.00
CA ILE A 140 -0.64 4.36 0.81
C ILE A 140 0.87 4.13 0.75
N GLY A 141 1.63 5.22 0.67
CA GLY A 141 3.09 5.19 0.67
C GLY A 141 3.67 6.38 1.41
N VAL A 142 4.79 6.17 2.10
CA VAL A 142 5.60 7.23 2.71
C VAL A 142 7.05 7.10 2.28
N ARG A 143 7.71 8.24 2.06
CA ARG A 143 9.15 8.31 1.82
C ARG A 143 9.72 9.57 2.46
N LEU A 144 11.03 9.58 2.68
CA LEU A 144 11.73 10.76 3.16
C LEU A 144 12.10 11.67 1.98
N ASP A 145 11.89 12.97 2.14
CA ASP A 145 12.46 13.99 1.28
C ASP A 145 13.91 14.26 1.74
N PRO A 146 14.94 13.89 0.95
CA PRO A 146 16.33 14.11 1.32
C PRO A 146 16.71 15.59 1.42
N SER A 147 15.90 16.51 0.86
CA SER A 147 16.18 17.95 0.83
C SER A 147 15.48 18.74 1.94
N ARG A 148 14.47 18.18 2.59
CA ARG A 148 13.58 18.93 3.51
C ARG A 148 13.36 18.29 4.88
N GLU A 149 13.94 17.11 5.15
CA GLU A 149 13.64 16.33 6.37
C GLU A 149 12.12 16.06 6.58
N GLU A 150 11.35 16.14 5.50
CA GLU A 150 9.90 15.98 5.49
C GLU A 150 9.50 14.60 5.00
N TRP A 151 8.32 14.15 5.41
CA TRP A 151 7.72 12.92 4.88
C TRP A 151 6.85 13.28 3.68
N ILE A 152 7.09 12.63 2.56
CA ILE A 152 6.20 12.69 1.41
C ILE A 152 5.21 11.53 1.55
N LEU A 153 3.93 11.87 1.66
CA LEU A 153 2.82 10.94 1.80
C LEU A 153 2.07 10.83 0.48
N TYR A 154 1.93 9.61 -0.02
CA TYR A 154 1.09 9.28 -1.16
C TYR A 154 -0.13 8.49 -0.67
N ALA A 155 -1.32 9.02 -0.89
CA ALA A 155 -2.59 8.39 -0.50
C ALA A 155 -3.70 8.78 -1.51
N PRO A 156 -3.69 8.18 -2.72
CA PRO A 156 -4.52 8.63 -3.86
C PRO A 156 -6.03 8.51 -3.61
N ARG A 157 -6.43 7.72 -2.61
CA ARG A 157 -7.83 7.53 -2.20
C ARG A 157 -8.22 8.30 -0.93
N GLY A 158 -7.34 9.18 -0.45
CA GLY A 158 -7.51 9.92 0.80
C GLY A 158 -7.22 9.08 2.04
N LEU A 159 -7.33 9.72 3.23
CA LEU A 159 -6.95 9.11 4.51
C LEU A 159 -8.13 8.64 5.36
N SER A 160 -9.35 9.08 5.02
CA SER A 160 -10.56 8.80 5.80
C SER A 160 -10.82 7.30 5.96
N ASP A 161 -10.65 6.50 4.90
CA ASP A 161 -10.90 5.05 4.97
C ASP A 161 -9.91 4.33 5.90
N PHE A 162 -8.65 4.81 5.97
CA PHE A 162 -7.64 4.23 6.87
C PHE A 162 -8.02 4.42 8.34
N PHE A 163 -8.40 5.64 8.73
CA PHE A 163 -8.79 5.94 10.11
C PHE A 163 -10.15 5.34 10.50
N ASN A 164 -11.06 5.17 9.53
CA ASN A 164 -12.35 4.51 9.74
C ASN A 164 -12.29 2.98 9.61
N MET A 165 -11.11 2.41 9.36
CA MET A 165 -10.90 0.97 9.15
C MET A 165 -11.80 0.38 8.05
N VAL A 166 -12.04 1.14 6.98
CA VAL A 166 -12.84 0.72 5.84
C VAL A 166 -11.92 0.07 4.80
N VAL A 167 -12.24 -1.16 4.40
CA VAL A 167 -11.51 -1.89 3.37
C VAL A 167 -12.36 -1.97 2.12
N ARG A 168 -11.81 -1.48 1.00
CA ARG A 168 -12.49 -1.48 -0.30
C ARG A 168 -11.64 -2.19 -1.34
N PRO A 169 -12.26 -2.91 -2.30
CA PRO A 169 -11.55 -3.35 -3.49
C PRO A 169 -11.11 -2.12 -4.29
N ASN A 170 -10.00 -2.23 -5.00
CA ASN A 170 -9.64 -1.27 -6.02
C ASN A 170 -10.58 -1.44 -7.22
N PRO A 171 -11.36 -0.42 -7.63
CA PRO A 171 -12.31 -0.53 -8.74
C PRO A 171 -11.63 -0.70 -10.10
N VAL A 172 -10.34 -0.41 -10.22
CA VAL A 172 -9.59 -0.47 -11.49
C VAL A 172 -9.07 -1.89 -11.78
N LEU A 173 -8.66 -2.65 -10.75
CA LEU A 173 -8.03 -3.98 -10.93
C LEU A 173 -8.54 -5.08 -10.00
N GLY A 174 -9.37 -4.73 -9.01
CA GLY A 174 -9.97 -5.71 -8.13
C GLY A 174 -11.08 -6.47 -8.85
N THR A 175 -10.78 -7.64 -9.40
CA THR A 175 -11.86 -8.60 -9.67
C THR A 175 -12.50 -8.95 -8.33
N ARG A 176 -13.84 -9.00 -8.30
CA ARG A 176 -14.61 -9.32 -7.08
C ARG A 176 -14.07 -10.58 -6.40
N GLU A 177 -13.67 -11.58 -7.18
CA GLU A 177 -13.13 -12.86 -6.69
C GLU A 177 -11.78 -12.71 -5.97
N ALA A 178 -10.83 -11.94 -6.50
CA ALA A 178 -9.53 -11.70 -5.85
C ALA A 178 -9.69 -10.94 -4.52
N TYR A 179 -10.63 -9.98 -4.48
CA TYR A 179 -11.01 -9.28 -3.26
C TYR A 179 -11.65 -10.23 -2.24
N GLU A 180 -12.65 -11.01 -2.64
CA GLU A 180 -13.36 -11.95 -1.76
C GLU A 180 -12.44 -13.06 -1.21
N LYS A 181 -11.45 -13.53 -1.98
CA LYS A 181 -10.44 -14.48 -1.49
C LYS A 181 -9.53 -13.88 -0.42
N LYS A 182 -9.15 -12.60 -0.56
CA LYS A 182 -8.36 -11.88 0.46
C LYS A 182 -9.21 -11.54 1.69
N LYS A 183 -10.50 -11.21 1.48
CA LYS A 183 -11.50 -10.91 2.52
C LYS A 183 -11.86 -12.12 3.38
N SER A 184 -12.20 -13.25 2.75
CA SER A 184 -12.60 -14.51 3.41
C SER A 184 -11.51 -15.13 4.30
N GLY A 185 -10.24 -14.77 4.06
CA GLY A 185 -9.13 -15.13 4.93
C GLY A 185 -8.91 -14.12 6.07
N ARG A 186 -7.84 -13.33 5.95
CA ARG A 186 -7.23 -12.54 7.03
C ARG A 186 -8.15 -11.44 7.56
N TRP A 187 -8.87 -10.74 6.69
CA TRP A 187 -9.65 -9.56 7.09
C TRP A 187 -10.79 -9.94 8.01
N ARG A 188 -11.49 -11.06 7.76
CA ARG A 188 -12.57 -11.51 8.63
C ARG A 188 -12.13 -11.77 10.07
N LYS A 189 -10.95 -12.40 10.28
CA LYS A 189 -10.40 -12.66 11.64
C LYS A 189 -9.94 -11.39 12.36
N MET A 190 -9.46 -10.38 11.64
CA MET A 190 -9.14 -9.07 12.23
C MET A 190 -10.41 -8.23 12.50
N MET A 191 -11.46 -8.43 11.70
CA MET A 191 -12.72 -7.68 11.76
C MET A 191 -13.74 -8.26 12.77
N GLU A 192 -13.57 -9.50 13.25
CA GLU A 192 -14.44 -10.09 14.29
C GLU A 192 -14.40 -9.31 15.63
N GLY A 193 -13.41 -8.43 15.84
CA GLY A 193 -13.31 -7.54 17.02
C GLY A 193 -13.63 -6.05 16.78
N THR A 194 -13.89 -5.62 15.54
CA THR A 194 -13.97 -4.19 15.20
C THR A 194 -15.06 -3.96 14.16
N LYS A 195 -16.00 -3.04 14.39
CA LYS A 195 -17.09 -2.69 13.46
C LYS A 195 -16.55 -2.16 12.12
N ALA A 196 -16.08 -3.04 11.25
CA ALA A 196 -15.81 -2.72 9.86
C ALA A 196 -17.16 -2.44 9.19
N ARG A 197 -17.35 -1.21 8.72
CA ARG A 197 -18.53 -0.83 7.94
C ARG A 197 -18.31 -1.26 6.49
N ASP A 198 -18.90 -2.40 6.13
CA ASP A 198 -18.95 -2.92 4.76
C ASP A 198 -19.95 -2.09 3.91
N ASP A 199 -19.64 -0.81 3.65
CA ASP A 199 -20.60 0.13 3.05
C ASP A 199 -20.73 0.04 1.51
N LEU A 200 -20.09 -0.93 0.85
CA LEU A 200 -20.14 -1.04 -0.63
C LEU A 200 -20.93 -2.24 -1.17
N MET A 201 -21.26 -3.24 -0.35
CA MET A 201 -22.01 -4.42 -0.82
C MET A 201 -23.53 -4.19 -0.87
N ASN A 202 -24.02 -3.09 -0.28
CA ASN A 202 -25.44 -2.75 -0.25
C ASN A 202 -25.81 -1.53 -1.11
N ASN A 203 -24.89 -0.98 -1.92
CA ASN A 203 -25.19 0.15 -2.80
C ASN A 203 -25.38 -0.30 -4.26
N PRO A 204 -26.63 -0.40 -4.76
CA PRO A 204 -26.92 -0.87 -6.12
C PRO A 204 -26.41 0.07 -7.24
N GLN A 205 -25.90 1.26 -6.92
CA GLN A 205 -25.38 2.20 -7.92
C GLN A 205 -24.02 1.81 -8.52
N VAL A 206 -23.23 0.93 -7.87
CA VAL A 206 -21.94 0.45 -8.43
C VAL A 206 -22.16 -0.50 -9.62
N HIS A 207 -23.38 -1.02 -9.81
CA HIS A 207 -23.72 -1.90 -10.94
C HIS A 207 -23.99 -1.18 -12.26
N LEU A 208 -24.14 0.16 -12.27
CA LEU A 208 -24.56 0.89 -13.46
C LEU A 208 -23.40 1.50 -14.27
N ASP A 209 -22.20 1.61 -13.69
CA ASP A 209 -21.05 2.24 -14.38
C ASP A 209 -20.11 1.26 -15.07
N GLN A 210 -20.14 -0.04 -14.73
CA GLN A 210 -19.33 -1.04 -15.42
C GLN A 210 -19.91 -1.46 -16.78
N THR A 211 -21.17 -1.17 -17.05
CA THR A 211 -21.86 -1.50 -18.33
C THR A 211 -21.80 -0.36 -19.36
N ARG A 212 -21.43 0.86 -18.97
CA ARG A 212 -21.39 2.02 -19.89
C ARG A 212 -20.01 2.36 -20.45
N ALA A 213 -18.93 1.76 -19.93
CA ALA A 213 -17.58 1.98 -20.44
C ALA A 213 -17.21 1.14 -21.69
N ASN A 214 -18.10 0.27 -22.17
CA ASN A 214 -17.85 -0.64 -23.31
C ASN A 214 -18.75 -0.40 -24.54
N THR A 215 -19.36 0.78 -24.67
CA THR A 215 -20.11 1.14 -25.89
C THR A 215 -19.90 2.61 -26.22
N SER A 216 -18.67 2.98 -26.59
CA SER A 216 -18.36 4.17 -27.39
C SER A 216 -16.88 4.13 -27.77
N LEU A 217 -16.56 3.31 -28.78
CA LEU A 217 -15.47 3.49 -29.73
C LEU A 217 -15.63 2.39 -30.80
N ILE A 218 -16.36 2.77 -31.86
CA ILE A 218 -16.56 2.09 -33.16
C ILE A 218 -17.41 0.82 -33.13
#